data_AF-I3CVH8-F1
#
_entry.id   AF-I3CVH8-F1
#
_cell.length_a   1.000
_cell.length_b   1.000
_cell.length_c   1.000
_cell.angle_alpha   90.00
_cell.angle_beta   90.00
_cell.angle_gamma   90.00
#
_symmetry.space_group_name_H-M   'P 1'
#
loop_
_entity.id
_entity.type
_entity.pdbx_description
1 polymer ?
#
loop_
_entity_poly.entity_id
_entity_poly.type
_entity_poly.pdbx_seq_one_letter_code
_entity_poly.pdbx_strand_id
1 'polypeptide(L)'
;MCTNAMSIARRHLCIIVRLCEMSEQEEPIGELVRATVRNCLLAMQTAGTEPIEAAEIIEQLLQHELAALPTERAKCRQVLEAAHLHAEYLTMAERRATH
;
A
#
# COMPACT_ATOMS: atom_id res chain seq x y z
N MET A 1 19.89 -8.01 3.01
CA MET A 1 19.63 -7.96 1.55
C MET A 1 18.13 -8.08 1.37
N CYS A 2 17.42 -6.97 1.11
CA CYS A 2 16.00 -6.94 0.70
C CYS A 2 15.78 -5.83 -0.36
N THR A 3 16.77 -5.62 -1.26
CA THR A 3 16.79 -4.48 -2.19
C THR A 3 15.67 -4.53 -3.23
N ASN A 4 15.25 -5.74 -3.63
CA ASN A 4 14.20 -5.91 -4.63
C ASN A 4 12.80 -5.68 -4.05
N ALA A 5 12.49 -6.22 -2.88
CA ALA A 5 11.20 -6.04 -2.21
C ALA A 5 10.92 -4.56 -1.93
N MET A 6 11.88 -3.87 -1.31
CA MET A 6 11.78 -2.43 -1.03
C MET A 6 11.65 -1.59 -2.32
N SER A 7 12.34 -1.97 -3.40
CA SER A 7 12.20 -1.28 -4.69
C SER A 7 10.81 -1.47 -5.29
N ILE A 8 10.26 -2.68 -5.23
CA ILE A 8 8.89 -2.99 -5.68
C ILE A 8 7.88 -2.20 -4.86
N ALA A 9 8.02 -2.21 -3.53
CA ALA A 9 7.12 -1.52 -2.63
C ALA A 9 7.11 -0.01 -2.87
N ARG A 10 8.29 0.61 -3.01
CA ARG A 10 8.40 2.05 -3.32
C ARG A 10 7.77 2.41 -4.66
N ARG A 11 7.91 1.58 -5.70
CA ARG A 11 7.26 1.82 -6.99
C ARG A 11 5.74 1.84 -6.86
N HIS A 12 5.17 0.86 -6.17
CA HIS A 12 3.72 0.80 -5.95
C HIS A 12 3.23 1.93 -5.04
N LEU A 13 4.01 2.32 -4.03
CA LEU A 13 3.73 3.48 -3.20
C LEU A 13 3.66 4.77 -4.04
N CYS A 14 4.61 4.99 -4.96
CA CYS A 14 4.55 6.14 -5.86
C CYS A 14 3.27 6.16 -6.71
N ILE A 15 2.79 4.99 -7.15
CA ILE A 15 1.50 4.90 -7.87
C ILE A 15 0.36 5.31 -6.94
N ILE A 16 0.32 4.80 -5.71
CA ILE A 16 -0.72 5.15 -4.72
C ILE A 16 -0.71 6.67 -4.45
N VAL A 17 0.46 7.27 -4.20
CA VAL A 17 0.60 8.71 -3.98
C VAL A 17 0.11 9.50 -5.20
N ARG A 18 0.41 9.05 -6.43
CA ARG A 18 -0.09 9.69 -7.64
C ARG A 18 -1.60 9.58 -7.77
N LEU A 19 -2.18 8.43 -7.43
CA LEU A 19 -3.63 8.27 -7.36
C LEU A 19 -4.23 9.24 -6.33
N CYS A 20 -3.60 9.42 -5.16
CA CYS A 20 -4.05 10.42 -4.20
C CYS A 20 -4.14 11.83 -4.78
N GLU A 21 -3.13 12.26 -5.55
CA GLU A 21 -3.14 13.56 -6.25
C GLU A 21 -4.29 13.65 -7.27
N MET A 22 -4.63 12.55 -7.93
CA MET A 22 -5.78 12.48 -8.85
C MET A 22 -7.12 12.46 -8.13
N SER A 23 -7.20 11.89 -6.93
CA SER A 23 -8.43 11.88 -6.11
C SER A 23 -8.86 13.27 -5.68
N GLU A 24 -7.92 14.20 -5.55
CA GLU A 24 -8.23 15.62 -5.30
C GLU A 24 -9.12 16.19 -6.42
N GLN A 25 -9.10 15.58 -7.61
CA GLN A 25 -9.87 15.91 -8.82
C GLN A 25 -11.20 15.14 -8.97
N GLU A 26 -11.69 14.47 -7.91
CA GLU A 26 -13.01 13.78 -7.84
C GLU A 26 -13.15 12.44 -8.59
N GLU A 27 -12.04 11.78 -8.92
CA GLU A 27 -12.09 10.43 -9.51
C GLU A 27 -12.30 9.32 -8.45
N PRO A 28 -13.14 8.28 -8.73
CA PRO A 28 -13.35 7.16 -7.83
C PRO A 28 -12.17 6.18 -7.89
N ILE A 29 -11.10 6.48 -7.17
CA ILE A 29 -9.83 5.73 -7.26
C ILE A 29 -9.69 4.57 -6.25
N GLY A 30 -10.69 4.35 -5.38
CA GLY A 30 -10.57 3.39 -4.26
C GLY A 30 -10.29 1.95 -4.71
N GLU A 31 -10.85 1.52 -5.84
CA GLU A 31 -10.57 0.19 -6.39
C GLU A 31 -9.16 0.08 -6.97
N LEU A 32 -8.67 1.12 -7.64
CA LEU A 32 -7.31 1.20 -8.18
C LEU A 32 -6.27 1.14 -7.06
N VAL A 33 -6.53 1.81 -5.94
CA VAL A 33 -5.66 1.79 -4.77
C VAL A 33 -5.57 0.37 -4.19
N ARG A 34 -6.71 -0.29 -3.97
CA ARG A 34 -6.74 -1.67 -3.47
C ARG A 34 -6.05 -2.65 -4.43
N ALA A 35 -6.26 -2.49 -5.74
CA ALA A 35 -5.56 -3.28 -6.76
C ALA A 35 -4.05 -3.05 -6.72
N THR A 36 -3.61 -1.81 -6.55
CA THR A 36 -2.18 -1.46 -6.46
C THR A 36 -1.52 -2.07 -5.23
N VAL A 37 -2.20 -2.08 -4.08
CA VAL A 37 -1.72 -2.74 -2.86
C VAL A 37 -1.59 -4.26 -3.07
N ARG A 38 -2.60 -4.91 -3.64
CA ARG A 38 -2.52 -6.36 -3.94
C ARG A 38 -1.39 -6.69 -4.90
N ASN A 39 -1.23 -5.91 -5.97
CA ASN A 39 -0.16 -6.11 -6.95
C ASN A 39 1.23 -5.92 -6.33
N CYS A 40 1.35 -4.97 -5.39
CA CYS A 40 2.58 -4.75 -4.63
C CYS A 40 2.98 -6.01 -3.84
N LEU A 41 2.04 -6.55 -3.06
CA LEU A 41 2.26 -7.75 -2.25
C LEU A 41 2.60 -8.96 -3.13
N LEU A 42 1.80 -9.20 -4.17
CA LEU A 42 2.03 -10.30 -5.11
C LEU A 42 3.40 -10.21 -5.79
N ALA A 43 3.81 -9.00 -6.21
CA ALA A 43 5.11 -8.79 -6.84
C ALA A 43 6.27 -9.03 -5.88
N MET A 44 6.16 -8.62 -4.61
CA MET A 44 7.16 -8.92 -3.58
C MET A 44 7.23 -10.42 -3.29
N GLN A 45 6.08 -11.08 -3.12
CA GLN A 45 6.02 -12.53 -2.90
C GLN A 45 6.60 -13.32 -4.08
N THR A 46 6.30 -12.92 -5.32
CA THR A 46 6.89 -13.52 -6.53
C THR A 46 8.41 -13.32 -6.61
N ALA A 47 8.91 -12.22 -6.02
CA ALA A 47 10.35 -11.97 -5.89
C ALA A 47 11.01 -12.69 -4.70
N GLY A 48 10.25 -13.53 -3.98
CA GLY A 48 10.73 -14.37 -2.88
C GLY A 48 10.62 -13.74 -1.49
N THR A 49 9.86 -12.65 -1.33
CA THR A 49 9.58 -12.06 -0.01
C THR A 49 8.47 -12.82 0.69
N GLU A 50 8.65 -13.13 1.97
CA GLU A 50 7.61 -13.78 2.75
C GLU A 50 6.35 -12.90 2.82
N PRO A 51 5.13 -13.47 2.79
CA PRO A 51 3.90 -12.68 2.75
C PRO A 51 3.77 -11.67 3.90
N ILE A 52 4.14 -12.08 5.12
CA ILE A 52 4.13 -11.21 6.30
C ILE A 52 5.18 -10.08 6.18
N GLU A 53 6.39 -10.38 5.70
CA GLU A 53 7.43 -9.36 5.49
C GLU A 53 6.99 -8.36 4.40
N ALA A 54 6.38 -8.85 3.31
CA ALA A 54 5.84 -8.02 2.23
C ALA A 54 4.75 -7.05 2.74
N ALA A 55 3.86 -7.53 3.59
CA ALA A 55 2.85 -6.73 4.27
C ALA A 55 3.46 -5.66 5.18
N GLU A 56 4.38 -6.04 6.06
CA GLU A 56 5.02 -5.10 6.99
C GLU A 56 5.79 -3.99 6.24
N ILE A 57 6.46 -4.32 5.13
CA ILE A 57 7.15 -3.34 4.30
C ILE A 57 6.18 -2.28 3.75
N ILE A 58 5.05 -2.69 3.16
CA ILE A 58 4.12 -1.73 2.56
C ILE A 58 3.33 -0.96 3.64
N GLU A 59 2.99 -1.59 4.76
CA GLU A 59 2.34 -0.94 5.90
C GLU A 59 3.22 0.19 6.48
N GLN A 60 4.51 -0.08 6.72
CA GLN A 60 5.46 0.92 7.22
C GLN A 60 5.61 2.10 6.26
N LEU A 61 5.66 1.83 4.94
CA LEU A 61 5.74 2.87 3.93
C LEU A 61 4.46 3.73 3.89
N LEU A 62 3.28 3.12 3.93
CA LEU A 62 2.01 3.84 3.95
C LEU A 62 1.86 4.68 5.21
N GLN A 63 2.26 4.14 6.36
CA GLN A 63 2.25 4.88 7.63
C GLN A 63 3.20 6.09 7.59
N HIS A 64 4.39 5.93 6.99
CA HIS A 64 5.33 7.03 6.80
C HIS A 64 4.72 8.15 5.94
N GLU A 65 4.10 7.81 4.81
CA GLU A 65 3.44 8.80 3.94
C GLU A 65 2.26 9.48 4.66
N LEU A 66 1.45 8.73 5.41
CA LEU A 66 0.34 9.28 6.22
C LEU A 66 0.81 10.27 7.28
N ALA A 67 1.94 10.00 7.92
CA ALA A 67 2.55 10.86 8.93
C ALA A 67 3.18 12.12 8.32
N ALA A 68 3.72 12.02 7.11
CA ALA A 68 4.29 13.14 6.37
C ALA A 68 3.23 14.01 5.67
N LEU A 69 1.99 13.51 5.52
CA LEU A 69 0.95 14.18 4.77
C LEU A 69 0.41 15.42 5.52
N PRO A 70 0.38 16.62 4.87
CA PRO A 70 -0.23 17.81 5.44
C PRO A 70 -1.71 17.61 5.78
N THR A 71 -2.19 18.29 6.82
CA THR A 71 -3.56 18.16 7.33
C THR A 71 -4.62 18.59 6.30
N GLU A 72 -4.25 19.51 5.40
CA GLU A 72 -5.13 20.08 4.38
C GLU A 72 -5.49 19.09 3.27
N ARG A 73 -4.73 18.00 3.10
CA ARG A 73 -4.94 17.02 2.03
C ARG A 73 -5.88 15.89 2.46
N ALA A 74 -7.10 16.24 2.89
CA ALA A 74 -8.06 15.29 3.45
C ALA A 74 -8.43 14.13 2.49
N LYS A 75 -8.58 14.40 1.19
CA LYS A 75 -8.86 13.36 0.18
C LYS A 75 -7.68 12.39 0.01
N CYS A 76 -6.46 12.92 -0.09
CA CYS A 76 -5.24 12.11 -0.13
C CYS A 76 -5.10 11.25 1.13
N ARG A 77 -5.42 11.81 2.30
CA ARG A 77 -5.41 11.07 3.57
C ARG A 77 -6.36 9.87 3.52
N GLN A 78 -7.61 10.07 3.09
CA GLN A 78 -8.59 8.97 2.95
C GLN A 78 -8.10 7.86 2.02
N VAL A 79 -7.38 8.21 0.96
CA VAL A 79 -6.84 7.25 0.00
C VAL A 79 -5.71 6.43 0.61
N LEU A 80 -4.76 7.08 1.29
CA LEU A 80 -3.68 6.40 1.98
C LEU A 80 -4.18 5.55 3.15
N GLU A 81 -5.18 6.02 3.91
CA GLU A 81 -5.85 5.24 4.96
C GLU A 81 -6.54 4.00 4.38
N ALA A 82 -7.23 4.14 3.24
CA ALA A 82 -7.85 3.00 2.56
C ALA A 82 -6.80 2.00 2.04
N ALA A 83 -5.65 2.48 1.56
CA ALA A 83 -4.53 1.62 1.17
C ALA A 83 -3.98 0.84 2.37
N HIS A 84 -3.77 1.53 3.50
CA HIS A 84 -3.24 0.96 4.72
C HIS A 84 -4.17 -0.09 5.32
N LEU A 85 -5.46 0.24 5.47
CA LEU A 85 -6.48 -0.70 5.96
C LEU A 85 -6.59 -1.92 5.05
N HIS A 86 -6.44 -1.75 3.73
CA HIS A 86 -6.46 -2.89 2.82
C HIS A 86 -5.23 -3.77 2.94
N ALA A 87 -4.03 -3.20 3.14
CA ALA A 87 -2.82 -3.96 3.42
C ALA A 87 -3.00 -4.78 4.70
N GLU A 88 -3.42 -4.15 5.80
CA GLU A 88 -3.68 -4.84 7.07
C GLU A 88 -4.70 -5.98 6.93
N TYR A 89 -5.80 -5.75 6.21
CA TYR A 89 -6.81 -6.77 5.96
C TYR A 89 -6.21 -8.00 5.26
N LEU A 90 -5.37 -7.79 4.25
CA LEU A 90 -4.72 -8.89 3.52
C LEU A 90 -3.74 -9.64 4.41
N THR A 91 -2.95 -8.92 5.22
CA THR A 91 -2.05 -9.51 6.22
C THR A 91 -2.81 -10.42 7.20
N MET A 92 -3.95 -9.95 7.71
CA MET A 92 -4.79 -10.73 8.61
C MET A 92 -5.43 -11.93 7.92
N ALA A 93 -5.84 -11.79 6.66
CA ALA A 93 -6.43 -12.88 5.88
C ALA A 93 -5.41 -13.99 5.60
N GLU A 94 -4.18 -13.63 5.23
CA GLU A 94 -3.08 -14.59 5.01
C GLU A 94 -2.74 -15.34 6.30
N ARG A 95 -2.62 -14.64 7.43
CA ARG A 95 -2.37 -15.27 8.74
C ARG A 95 -3.43 -16.31 9.11
N ARG A 96 -4.70 -16.06 8.80
CA ARG A 96 -5.80 -17.02 9.04
C ARG A 96 -5.75 -18.25 8.12
N ALA A 97 -5.19 -18.14 6.93
CA ALA A 97 -5.10 -19.26 5.98
C ALA A 97 -3.95 -20.23 6.30
N THR A 98 -2.94 -19.76 7.06
CA THR A 98 -1.77 -20.56 7.46
C THR A 98 -1.93 -21.29 8.81
N HIS A 99 -3.07 -21.15 9.48
CA HIS A 99 -3.41 -21.80 10.75
C HIS A 99 -4.57 -22.79 10.57
#